data_AF-A0A356L4D8-F1
#
_entry.id   AF-A0A356L4D8-F1
#
_cell.length_a   1.000
_cell.length_b   1.000
_cell.length_c   1.000
_cell.angle_alpha   90.00
_cell.angle_beta   90.00
_cell.angle_gamma   90.00
#
_symmetry.space_group_name_H-M   'P 1'
#
loop_
_entity.id
_entity.type
_entity.pdbx_description
1 polymer ?
#
loop_
_entity_poly.entity_id
_entity_poly.type
_entity_poly.pdbx_seq_one_letter_code
_entity_poly.pdbx_strand_id
1 'polypeptide(L)' 'MLVTERGIAINPRRTDLLEKLKDSKLKIMGIADLLELSHRITMEPMAFKHGQKIIGVVKYRDGSIIDSLYQVKKSVN' A
#
# COMPACT_ATOMS: atom_id res chain seq x y z
N MET A 1 -6.96 5.96 -6.95
CA MET A 1 -6.23 5.46 -8.13
C MET A 1 -4.76 5.69 -7.85
N LEU A 2 -3.91 4.73 -8.19
CA LEU A 2 -2.46 4.81 -8.08
C LEU A 2 -1.87 4.78 -9.49
N VAL A 3 -0.95 5.69 -9.79
CA VAL A 3 -0.26 5.78 -11.09
C VAL A 3 1.22 5.60 -10.83
N THR A 4 1.85 4.69 -11.57
CA THR A 4 3.29 4.45 -11.55
C THR A 4 3.79 4.37 -12.99
N GLU A 5 5.11 4.43 -13.21
CA GLU A 5 5.67 4.21 -14.55
C GLU A 5 5.41 2.79 -15.10
N ARG A 6 5.02 1.83 -14.25
CA ARG A 6 4.78 0.44 -14.63
C ARG A 6 3.31 0.09 -14.87
N GLY A 7 2.38 0.98 -14.51
CA GLY A 7 0.94 0.78 -14.69
C GLY A 7 0.08 1.61 -13.74
N ILE A 8 -1.23 1.53 -13.95
CA ILE A 8 -2.26 2.24 -13.17
C ILE A 8 -3.14 1.22 -12.45
N ALA A 9 -3.27 1.37 -11.13
CA ALA A 9 -4.23 0.60 -10.34
C ALA A 9 -5.43 1.47 -9.94
N ILE A 10 -6.61 1.06 -10.40
CA ILE A 10 -7.89 1.66 -10.02
C ILE A 10 -8.46 0.82 -8.86
N ASN A 11 -8.96 1.49 -7.82
CA ASN A 11 -9.63 0.79 -6.72
C ASN A 11 -10.89 0.10 -7.27
N PRO A 12 -11.08 -1.23 -7.09
CA PRO A 12 -12.24 -1.95 -7.62
C PRO A 12 -13.59 -1.38 -7.19
N ARG A 13 -13.65 -0.67 -6.05
CA ARG A 13 -14.85 0.03 -5.57
C ARG A 13 -15.22 1.26 -6.41
N ARG A 14 -14.39 1.65 -7.38
CA ARG A 14 -14.61 2.76 -8.31
C ARG A 14 -14.97 2.24 -9.70
N THR A 15 -16.11 1.55 -9.78
CA THR A 15 -16.67 1.00 -11.03
C THR A 15 -16.92 2.10 -12.06
N ASP A 16 -17.25 3.31 -11.62
CA ASP A 16 -17.41 4.50 -12.46
C ASP A 16 -16.14 4.82 -13.27
N LEU A 17 -14.96 4.68 -12.66
CA LEU A 17 -13.68 4.93 -13.32
C LEU A 17 -13.25 3.76 -14.21
N LEU A 18 -13.52 2.53 -13.77
CA LEU A 18 -13.24 1.32 -14.57
C LEU A 18 -14.00 1.36 -15.89
N GLU A 19 -15.31 1.65 -15.85
CA GLU A 19 -16.14 1.73 -17.06
C GLU A 19 -15.71 2.87 -17.99
N LYS A 20 -15.36 4.04 -17.44
CA LYS A 20 -14.91 5.18 -18.25
C LYS A 20 -13.56 4.96 -18.94
N LEU A 21 -12.72 4.09 -18.39
CA LEU A 21 -11.33 3.93 -18.84
C LEU A 21 -11.06 2.57 -19.49
N LYS A 22 -12.04 1.66 -19.56
CA LYS A 22 -11.87 0.30 -20.10
C LYS A 22 -11.33 0.25 -21.53
N ASP A 23 -11.74 1.21 -22.38
CA ASP A 23 -11.32 1.29 -23.79
C ASP A 23 -10.17 2.28 -24.01
N SER A 24 -9.53 2.74 -22.93
CA SER A 24 -8.38 3.63 -23.03
C SER A 24 -7.11 2.86 -23.39
N LYS A 25 -6.11 3.57 -23.92
CA LYS A 25 -4.77 3.01 -24.16
C LYS A 25 -3.92 2.91 -22.88
N LEU A 26 -4.52 3.18 -21.71
CA LEU A 26 -3.81 3.18 -20.43
C LEU A 26 -3.59 1.74 -19.96
N LYS A 27 -2.42 1.48 -19.39
CA LYS A 27 -2.07 0.19 -18.81
C LYS A 27 -2.71 0.04 -17.42
N ILE A 28 -4.00 -0.29 -17.40
CA ILE A 28 -4.78 -0.53 -16.18
C ILE A 28 -4.59 -1.97 -15.72
N MET A 29 -4.31 -2.15 -14.43
CA MET A 29 -4.09 -3.47 -13.81
C MET A 29 -4.55 -3.47 -12.34
N GLY A 30 -4.51 -4.63 -11.71
CA GLY A 30 -4.77 -4.77 -10.29
C GLY A 30 -3.66 -4.19 -9.42
N ILE A 31 -3.99 -3.78 -8.20
CA ILE A 31 -2.98 -3.35 -7.22
C ILE A 31 -2.04 -4.50 -6.83
N ALA A 32 -2.54 -5.74 -6.84
CA ALA A 32 -1.73 -6.94 -6.60
C ALA A 32 -0.68 -7.15 -7.70
N ASP A 33 -1.03 -6.90 -8.97
CA ASP A 33 -0.09 -7.03 -10.10
C ASP A 33 1.09 -6.05 -9.97
N LEU A 34 0.82 -4.83 -9.51
CA LEU A 34 1.87 -3.83 -9.22
C LEU A 34 2.76 -4.27 -8.05
N LEU A 35 2.18 -4.86 -7.01
CA LEU A 35 2.94 -5.39 -5.87
C LEU A 35 3.85 -6.55 -6.30
N GLU A 36 3.31 -7.50 -7.07
CA GLU A 36 4.07 -8.64 -7.58
C GLU A 36 5.21 -8.17 -8.49
N LEU A 37 4.96 -7.20 -9.37
CA LEU A 37 6.00 -6.60 -10.20
C LEU A 37 7.08 -5.91 -9.36
N SER A 38 6.70 -5.21 -8.28
CA SER A 38 7.68 -4.61 -7.36
C SER A 38 8.55 -5.69 -6.72
N HIS A 39 7.95 -6.75 -6.16
CA HIS A 39 8.68 -7.85 -5.54
C HIS A 39 9.57 -8.59 -6.55
N ARG A 40 9.18 -8.71 -7.81
CA ARG A 40 10.02 -9.31 -8.85
C ARG A 40 11.31 -8.51 -9.10
N ILE A 41 11.26 -7.19 -8.92
CA ILE A 41 12.40 -6.28 -9.13
C ILE A 41 13.26 -6.20 -7.87
N THR A 42 12.63 -6.08 -6.70
CA THR A 42 13.33 -5.77 -5.43
C THR A 42 13.51 -6.96 -4.49
N MET A 43 12.94 -8.11 -4.84
CA MET A 43 12.63 -9.21 -3.92
C MET A 43 11.61 -8.78 -2.84
N GLU A 44 11.13 -9.76 -2.07
CA GLU A 44 10.28 -9.49 -0.93
C GLU A 44 11.10 -8.82 0.19
N PRO A 45 10.59 -7.74 0.80
CA PRO A 45 11.28 -7.07 1.89
C PRO A 45 11.37 -7.99 3.11
N MET A 46 12.49 -7.91 3.84
CA MET A 46 12.65 -8.63 5.09
C MET A 46 11.57 -8.19 6.10
N ALA A 47 10.89 -9.17 6.71
CA ALA A 47 9.87 -8.90 7.71
C ALA A 47 10.45 -8.11 8.89
N PHE A 48 9.91 -6.91 9.14
CA PHE A 48 10.34 -6.06 10.24
C PHE A 48 9.61 -6.42 11.54
N LYS A 49 10.37 -6.79 12.58
CA LYS A 49 9.82 -7.09 13.92
C LYS A 49 9.94 -5.88 14.82
N HIS A 50 8.85 -5.17 15.06
CA HIS A 50 8.77 -4.15 16.11
C HIS A 50 8.58 -4.78 17.51
N GLY A 51 8.76 -3.97 18.55
CA GLY A 51 8.45 -4.30 19.92
C GLY A 51 6.94 -4.22 20.20
N GLN A 52 6.56 -4.49 21.45
CA GLN A 52 5.14 -4.47 21.87
C GLN A 52 4.69 -3.11 22.43
N LYS A 53 5.63 -2.25 22.82
CA LYS A 53 5.31 -0.94 23.39
C LYS A 53 4.74 -0.01 22.33
N ILE A 54 3.50 0.42 22.52
CA ILE A 54 2.88 1.49 21.72
C ILE A 54 3.55 2.82 22.09
N ILE A 55 4.02 3.55 21.09
CA ILE A 55 4.69 4.85 21.24
C ILE A 55 3.90 6.00 20.63
N GLY A 56 2.83 5.70 19.89
CA GLY A 56 1.94 6.69 19.29
C GLY A 56 0.73 6.02 18.65
N VAL A 57 -0.28 6.82 18.32
CA VAL A 57 -1.49 6.37 17.60
C VAL A 57 -1.75 7.29 16.42
N VAL A 58 -2.22 6.72 15.32
CA VAL A 58 -2.64 7.47 14.12
C VAL A 58 -4.13 7.72 14.24
N LYS A 59 -4.49 8.98 14.39
CA LYS A 59 -5.88 9.43 14.49
C LYS A 59 -6.39 9.86 13.12
N TYR A 60 -7.56 9.37 12.72
CA TYR A 60 -8.24 9.79 11.52
C TYR A 60 -8.97 11.13 11.73
N ARG A 61 -9.46 11.70 10.63
CA ARG A 61 -10.08 13.03 10.60
C ARG A 61 -11.34 13.14 11.45
N ASP A 62 -12.04 12.03 11.65
CA ASP A 62 -13.24 11.94 12.51
C ASP A 62 -12.92 11.71 13.99
N GLY A 63 -11.63 11.66 14.36
CA GLY A 63 -11.17 11.43 15.71
C GLY A 63 -10.99 9.95 16.08
N SER A 64 -11.39 9.00 15.23
CA SER A 64 -11.13 7.58 15.43
C SER A 64 -9.64 7.24 15.37
N ILE A 65 -9.22 6.19 16.06
CA ILE A 65 -7.86 5.66 15.96
C ILE A 65 -7.87 4.57 14.87
N ILE A 66 -7.00 4.72 13.87
CA ILE A 66 -6.93 3.81 12.71
C ILE A 66 -5.66 2.97 12.69
N ASP A 67 -4.63 3.36 13.44
CA ASP A 67 -3.38 2.59 13.54
C ASP A 67 -2.60 2.95 14.82
N SER A 68 -1.64 2.11 15.19
CA SER A 68 -0.74 2.30 16.33
C SER A 68 0.72 2.15 15.92
N LEU A 69 1.57 3.05 16.41
CA LEU A 69 3.01 3.00 16.19
C LEU A 69 3.68 2.24 17.34
N TYR A 70 4.55 1.30 17.01
CA TYR A 70 5.25 0.46 17.98
C TYR A 70 6.73 0.82 18.07
N GLN A 71 7.30 0.67 19.26
CA GLN A 71 8.72 0.87 19.52
C GLN A 71 9.57 -0.07 18.64
N VAL A 72 10.58 0.46 17.96
CA VAL A 72 11.56 -0.36 17.22
C VAL A 72 12.36 -1.22 18.19
N LYS A 73 12.55 -2.51 17.88
CA LYS A 73 13.51 -3.34 18.61
C LYS A 73 14.91 -2.81 18.31
N LYS A 74 15.66 -2.39 19.33
CA LYS A 74 17.08 -2.10 19.15
C LYS A 74 17.76 -3.40 18.73
N SER A 75 18.53 -3.37 17.64
CA SER A 75 19.56 -4.38 17.41
C SER A 75 20.54 -4.27 18.56
N VAL A 76 20.66 -5.32 19.37
CA VAL A 76 21.76 -5.44 20.33
C VAL A 76 23.01 -5.57 19.48
N ASN A 77 23.87 -4.54 19.50
CA ASN A 77 25.29 -4.72 19.24
C ASN A 77 25.95 -5.18 20.53
#